data_AF-A0A382QLM0-F1
#
_entry.id   AF-A0A382QLM0-F1
#
_cell.length_a   1.000
_cell.length_b   1.000
_cell.length_c   1.000
_cell.angle_alpha   90.00
_cell.angle_beta   90.00
_cell.angle_gamma   90.00
#
_symmetry.space_group_name_H-M   'P 1'
#
loop_
_entity.id
_entity.type
_entity.pdbx_description
1 polymer ?
#
loop_
_entity_poly.entity_id
_entity_poly.type
_entity_poly.pdbx_seq_one_letter_code
_entity_poly.pdbx_strand_id
1 'polypeptide(L)'
;TLNRHLSNDIRQDLYGKHANSKNILGNHDIGDVVEKIEPLSLEEIFDLWAPDLNYKEVVIKEKDLKNLFDKTGIGKAHFKSAFTDFNHIMFKVNGDLKTLKDYLLTSKLKSESSSDSKVNDAKAREWAKKWYHEVEVLLETRLSDHKACIVLINRLRYLEGSLPRKLVLDEKEFLRQLSHSLPRKELEEVLDDLEKRISGEESEQLFYYDMALFDEVQDLPPQAVVLISYLTRNRDHPHDLMFVGDHAQALNYDDFRWNRFFGDAKELGKDLREQIPEEHPEKHAHHLLHLDELHTREEEIYKLKQNHRNPKIIVESMIRATEWNPLGEKG
;
A
#
# COMPACT_ATOMS: atom_id res chain seq x y z
N THR A 1 12.41 -0.74 5.00
CA THR A 1 11.11 -1.22 5.53
C THR A 1 11.03 -0.96 7.03
N LEU A 2 10.57 0.22 7.42
CA LEU A 2 10.09 0.52 8.77
C LEU A 2 8.66 -0.03 8.83
N ASN A 3 8.36 -1.04 9.65
CA ASN A 3 6.96 -1.48 9.71
C ASN A 3 6.54 -2.11 11.05
N ARG A 4 7.36 -2.98 11.64
CA ARG A 4 7.03 -3.58 12.95
C ARG A 4 7.50 -2.78 14.16
N HIS A 5 8.69 -2.17 14.06
CA HIS A 5 9.21 -1.31 15.13
C HIS A 5 8.39 -0.04 15.29
N LEU A 6 8.05 0.64 14.18
CA LEU A 6 7.21 1.83 14.20
C LEU A 6 5.80 1.54 14.73
N SER A 7 5.19 0.40 14.36
CA SER A 7 3.89 -0.02 14.92
C SER A 7 3.95 -0.20 16.46
N ASN A 8 5.01 -0.86 16.96
CA ASN A 8 5.22 -1.01 18.40
C ASN A 8 5.52 0.31 19.11
N ASP A 9 6.30 1.18 18.47
CA ASP A 9 6.64 2.51 19.00
C ASP A 9 5.40 3.41 19.04
N ILE A 10 4.55 3.40 18.00
CA ILE A 10 3.26 4.10 17.97
C ILE A 10 2.35 3.59 19.08
N ARG A 11 2.25 2.26 19.28
CA ARG A 11 1.51 1.69 20.41
C ARG A 11 2.01 2.24 21.74
N GLN A 12 3.33 2.18 21.98
CA GLN A 12 3.93 2.67 23.22
C GLN A 12 3.75 4.18 23.40
N ASP A 13 3.85 4.96 22.32
CA ASP A 13 3.73 6.41 22.33
C ASP A 13 2.28 6.87 22.54
N LEU A 14 1.30 6.19 21.94
CA LEU A 14 -0.13 6.41 22.21
C LEU A 14 -0.46 6.14 23.68
N TYR A 15 0.00 5.02 24.23
CA TYR A 15 -0.15 4.73 25.65
C TYR A 15 0.53 5.79 26.52
N GLY A 16 1.77 6.17 26.19
CA GLY A 16 2.56 7.13 26.99
C GLY A 16 2.03 8.56 26.98
N LYS A 17 1.62 9.08 25.80
CA LYS A 17 1.16 10.47 25.63
C LYS A 17 -0.26 10.70 26.15
N HIS A 18 -1.13 9.69 26.09
CA HIS A 18 -2.54 9.86 26.45
C HIS A 18 -2.91 9.36 27.85
N ALA A 19 -2.02 8.64 28.55
CA ALA A 19 -2.26 8.15 29.92
C ALA A 19 -2.70 9.21 30.94
N ASN A 20 -2.41 10.50 30.71
CA ASN A 20 -2.70 11.60 31.64
C ASN A 20 -3.73 12.63 31.10
N SER A 21 -4.47 12.33 30.03
CA SER A 21 -5.36 13.33 29.41
C SER A 21 -6.69 13.51 30.14
N LYS A 22 -6.91 14.71 30.69
CA LYS A 22 -8.10 15.08 31.49
C LYS A 22 -9.43 15.12 30.70
N ASN A 23 -9.40 15.28 29.38
CA ASN A 23 -10.61 15.31 28.55
C ASN A 23 -11.12 13.91 28.14
N ILE A 24 -10.43 12.86 28.59
CA ILE A 24 -10.79 11.45 28.34
C ILE A 24 -11.41 10.82 29.61
N LEU A 25 -11.48 11.56 30.72
CA LEU A 25 -12.09 11.14 32.00
C LEU A 25 -13.64 11.20 31.99
N GLY A 26 -14.26 10.93 30.85
CA GLY A 26 -15.71 10.76 30.73
C GLY A 26 -16.02 9.36 30.25
N ASN A 27 -16.29 8.41 31.16
CA ASN A 27 -16.81 7.03 30.98
C ASN A 27 -16.28 6.15 29.82
N HIS A 28 -15.33 6.59 29.02
CA HIS A 28 -14.64 5.81 28.01
C HIS A 28 -13.19 5.70 28.47
N ASP A 29 -12.82 4.53 28.97
CA ASP A 29 -11.49 4.29 29.49
C ASP A 29 -10.48 4.46 28.34
N ILE A 30 -9.35 5.12 28.59
CA ILE A 30 -8.29 5.31 27.57
C ILE A 30 -7.82 3.94 27.04
N GLY A 31 -7.86 2.92 27.90
CA GLY A 31 -7.66 1.52 27.52
C GLY A 31 -8.59 1.12 26.37
N ASP A 32 -9.88 1.42 26.46
CA ASP A 32 -10.89 1.03 25.45
C ASP A 32 -10.65 1.67 24.08
N VAL A 33 -10.02 2.86 24.01
CA VAL A 33 -9.75 3.55 22.73
C VAL A 33 -8.44 3.07 22.13
N VAL A 34 -7.38 2.92 22.94
CA VAL A 34 -6.08 2.43 22.45
C VAL A 34 -6.16 0.95 22.08
N GLU A 35 -6.96 0.15 22.79
CA GLU A 35 -7.25 -1.26 22.44
C GLU A 35 -7.99 -1.39 21.09
N LYS A 36 -8.68 -0.34 20.63
CA LYS A 36 -9.35 -0.31 19.32
C LYS A 36 -8.45 0.14 18.17
N ILE A 37 -7.23 0.62 18.45
CA ILE A 37 -6.27 1.00 17.41
C ILE A 37 -5.38 -0.18 17.10
N GLU A 38 -5.44 -0.66 15.86
CA GLU A 38 -4.60 -1.75 15.38
C GLU A 38 -3.52 -1.22 14.43
N PRO A 39 -2.31 -0.90 14.91
CA PRO A 39 -1.22 -0.53 14.02
C PRO A 39 -0.68 -1.78 13.34
N LEU A 40 -0.86 -1.84 12.03
CA LEU A 40 -0.40 -2.95 11.21
C LEU A 40 0.54 -2.46 10.11
N SER A 41 1.56 -3.28 9.87
CA SER A 41 2.38 -3.19 8.68
C SER A 41 1.69 -3.79 7.46
N LEU A 42 2.13 -3.43 6.25
CA LEU A 42 1.68 -4.11 5.02
C LEU A 42 1.98 -5.62 5.07
N GLU A 43 3.07 -5.99 5.73
CA GLU A 43 3.43 -7.39 6.00
C GLU A 43 2.39 -8.09 6.88
N GLU A 44 2.00 -7.46 7.99
CA GLU A 44 0.97 -8.02 8.89
C GLU A 44 -0.41 -8.05 8.22
N ILE A 45 -0.79 -7.01 7.47
CA ILE A 45 -2.03 -7.01 6.68
C ILE A 45 -2.01 -8.19 5.70
N PHE A 46 -0.92 -8.41 4.99
CA PHE A 46 -0.84 -9.50 4.03
C PHE A 46 -0.90 -10.87 4.71
N ASP A 47 -0.18 -11.10 5.79
CA ASP A 47 -0.20 -12.38 6.50
C ASP A 47 -1.59 -12.66 7.12
N LEU A 48 -2.36 -11.61 7.49
CA LEU A 48 -3.75 -11.74 7.98
C LEU A 48 -4.73 -12.12 6.87
N TRP A 49 -4.64 -11.47 5.71
CA TRP A 49 -5.60 -11.61 4.60
C TRP A 49 -5.16 -12.63 3.55
N ALA A 50 -3.92 -13.12 3.63
CA ALA A 50 -3.39 -14.21 2.84
C ALA A 50 -2.57 -15.22 3.67
N PRO A 51 -3.21 -15.95 4.60
CA PRO A 51 -2.51 -16.86 5.53
C PRO A 51 -1.89 -18.09 4.85
N ASP A 52 -2.26 -18.40 3.60
CA ASP A 52 -1.60 -19.36 2.72
C ASP A 52 -0.27 -18.86 2.14
N LEU A 53 0.01 -17.58 2.30
CA LEU A 53 1.25 -16.96 1.86
C LEU A 53 1.97 -16.41 3.10
N ASN A 54 3.29 -16.39 3.04
CA ASN A 54 4.11 -15.76 4.07
C ASN A 54 4.82 -14.61 3.40
N TYR A 55 4.48 -13.39 3.76
CA TYR A 55 4.98 -12.19 3.09
C TYR A 55 6.50 -12.18 3.02
N LYS A 56 7.21 -12.57 4.09
CA LYS A 56 8.68 -12.56 4.11
C LYS A 56 9.31 -13.55 3.14
N GLU A 57 8.63 -14.66 2.87
CA GLU A 57 9.10 -15.70 1.96
C GLU A 57 8.73 -15.39 0.51
N VAL A 58 7.53 -14.87 0.26
CA VAL A 58 6.99 -14.73 -1.09
C VAL A 58 7.21 -13.34 -1.68
N VAL A 59 7.21 -12.28 -0.88
CA VAL A 59 7.32 -10.90 -1.38
C VAL A 59 8.77 -10.45 -1.46
N ILE A 60 9.16 -9.86 -2.58
CA ILE A 60 10.51 -9.34 -2.86
C ILE A 60 10.80 -8.18 -1.92
N LYS A 61 11.92 -8.26 -1.17
CA LYS A 61 12.41 -7.16 -0.33
C LYS A 61 13.58 -6.45 -0.99
N GLU A 62 13.90 -5.23 -0.55
CA GLU A 62 15.06 -4.46 -1.04
C GLU A 62 16.37 -5.27 -1.02
N LYS A 63 16.61 -6.04 0.05
CA LYS A 63 17.79 -6.93 0.15
C LYS A 63 17.87 -7.95 -1.00
N ASP A 64 16.73 -8.44 -1.46
CA ASP A 64 16.64 -9.44 -2.53
C ASP A 64 17.01 -8.78 -3.86
N LEU A 65 16.48 -7.58 -4.10
CA LEU A 65 16.82 -6.75 -5.27
C LEU A 65 18.29 -6.35 -5.28
N LYS A 66 18.85 -5.98 -4.12
CA LYS A 66 20.27 -5.64 -4.00
C LYS A 66 21.18 -6.83 -4.33
N ASN A 67 20.86 -8.00 -3.78
CA ASN A 67 21.59 -9.24 -4.07
C ASN A 67 21.47 -9.66 -5.54
N LEU A 68 20.29 -9.48 -6.14
CA LEU A 68 20.06 -9.73 -7.56
C LEU A 68 20.85 -8.73 -8.42
N PHE A 69 20.77 -7.45 -8.10
CA PHE A 69 21.46 -6.39 -8.83
C PHE A 69 22.97 -6.53 -8.79
N ASP A 70 23.55 -6.92 -7.65
CA ASP A 70 25.00 -7.14 -7.53
C ASP A 70 25.51 -8.23 -8.51
N LYS A 71 24.68 -9.23 -8.84
CA LYS A 71 25.01 -10.28 -9.83
C LYS A 71 24.99 -9.77 -11.27
N THR A 72 24.35 -8.64 -11.54
CA THR A 72 24.28 -8.07 -12.90
C THR A 72 25.62 -7.51 -13.39
N GLY A 73 26.52 -7.12 -12.47
CA GLY A 73 27.76 -6.43 -12.83
C GLY A 73 27.57 -5.00 -13.36
N ILE A 74 26.38 -4.40 -13.24
CA ILE A 74 26.07 -3.02 -13.68
C ILE A 74 26.85 -1.98 -12.84
N GLY A 75 27.23 -2.35 -11.61
CA GLY A 75 27.98 -1.51 -10.69
C GLY A 75 27.08 -0.86 -9.64
N LYS A 76 27.52 -0.91 -8.37
CA LYS A 76 26.70 -0.55 -7.20
C LYS A 76 26.16 0.87 -7.21
N ALA A 77 26.85 1.80 -7.88
CA ALA A 77 26.43 3.20 -8.00
C ALA A 77 25.04 3.34 -8.65
N HIS A 78 24.64 2.40 -9.50
CA HIS A 78 23.38 2.46 -10.25
C HIS A 78 22.22 1.71 -9.57
N PHE A 79 22.44 1.17 -8.36
CA PHE A 79 21.39 0.43 -7.66
C PHE A 79 20.18 1.32 -7.34
N LYS A 80 20.39 2.59 -7.00
CA LYS A 80 19.29 3.51 -6.66
C LYS A 80 18.34 3.74 -7.84
N SER A 81 18.89 3.96 -9.04
CA SER A 81 18.12 3.99 -10.28
C SER A 81 17.41 2.66 -10.60
N ALA A 82 18.08 1.52 -10.42
CA ALA A 82 17.48 0.20 -10.64
C ALA A 82 16.32 -0.10 -9.67
N PHE A 83 16.48 0.31 -8.41
CA PHE A 83 15.48 0.18 -7.36
C PHE A 83 14.28 1.11 -7.61
N THR A 84 14.53 2.35 -8.06
CA THR A 84 13.49 3.28 -8.53
C THR A 84 12.74 2.69 -9.73
N ASP A 85 13.45 2.08 -10.68
CA ASP A 85 12.86 1.41 -11.84
C ASP A 85 11.90 0.29 -11.40
N PHE A 86 12.32 -0.55 -10.45
CA PHE A 86 11.49 -1.62 -9.91
C PHE A 86 10.21 -1.06 -9.25
N ASN A 87 10.33 -0.12 -8.31
CA ASN A 87 9.19 0.33 -7.49
C ASN A 87 8.22 1.29 -8.21
N HIS A 88 8.65 1.99 -9.28
CA HIS A 88 7.81 3.03 -9.88
C HIS A 88 7.62 2.91 -11.38
N ILE A 89 8.41 2.10 -12.08
CA ILE A 89 8.41 2.11 -13.55
C ILE A 89 8.03 0.75 -14.11
N MET A 90 8.55 -0.34 -13.57
CA MET A 90 8.43 -1.68 -14.13
C MET A 90 7.02 -2.26 -14.07
N PHE A 91 6.16 -1.84 -13.14
CA PHE A 91 4.84 -2.42 -12.97
C PHE A 91 3.73 -1.56 -13.57
N LYS A 92 2.68 -2.24 -14.02
CA LYS A 92 1.38 -1.66 -14.38
C LYS A 92 0.53 -1.46 -13.13
N VAL A 93 -0.58 -0.73 -13.27
CA VAL A 93 -1.54 -0.49 -12.18
C VAL A 93 -2.16 -1.80 -11.66
N ASN A 94 -2.33 -2.81 -12.50
CA ASN A 94 -2.81 -4.15 -12.10
C ASN A 94 -1.73 -5.04 -11.44
N GLY A 95 -0.53 -4.51 -11.18
CA GLY A 95 0.57 -5.21 -10.53
C GLY A 95 1.41 -6.11 -11.45
N ASP A 96 1.03 -6.25 -12.72
CA ASP A 96 1.79 -7.04 -13.68
C ASP A 96 3.03 -6.27 -14.18
N LEU A 97 4.07 -7.02 -14.57
CA LEU A 97 5.25 -6.44 -15.20
C LEU A 97 4.88 -5.82 -16.56
N LYS A 98 5.33 -4.59 -16.80
CA LYS A 98 5.23 -3.94 -18.13
C LYS A 98 6.06 -4.69 -19.14
N THR A 99 5.73 -4.56 -20.42
CA THR A 99 6.59 -5.12 -21.46
C THR A 99 7.97 -4.47 -21.41
N LEU A 100 9.01 -5.21 -21.81
CA LEU A 100 10.36 -4.66 -21.95
C LEU A 100 10.36 -3.37 -22.80
N LYS A 101 9.53 -3.31 -23.85
CA LYS A 101 9.39 -2.13 -24.70
C LYS A 101 8.93 -0.92 -23.91
N ASP A 102 7.86 -1.06 -23.12
CA ASP A 102 7.25 0.04 -22.36
C ASP A 102 8.16 0.49 -21.22
N TYR A 103 8.76 -0.46 -20.50
CA TYR A 103 9.74 -0.18 -19.45
C TYR A 103 10.93 0.62 -19.99
N LEU A 104 11.50 0.21 -21.13
CA LEU A 104 12.64 0.91 -21.71
C LEU A 104 12.32 2.34 -22.11
N LEU A 105 11.06 2.76 -22.31
CA LEU A 105 10.75 4.16 -22.64
C LEU A 105 11.01 5.11 -21.47
N THR A 106 10.92 4.62 -20.23
CA THR A 106 10.85 5.46 -19.03
C THR A 106 11.90 5.12 -17.95
N SER A 107 12.70 4.06 -18.16
CA SER A 107 13.77 3.62 -17.25
C SER A 107 14.75 4.73 -16.87
N LYS A 108 15.03 4.83 -15.57
CA LYS A 108 15.95 5.77 -14.91
C LYS A 108 17.40 5.31 -14.96
N LEU A 109 17.65 4.02 -15.18
CA LEU A 109 18.98 3.52 -15.54
C LEU A 109 19.54 4.16 -16.82
N LYS A 110 18.70 4.85 -17.61
CA LYS A 110 19.11 5.69 -18.74
C LYS A 110 19.52 7.11 -18.39
N SER A 111 19.10 7.66 -17.24
CA SER A 111 19.21 9.11 -16.95
C SER A 111 20.37 9.48 -16.02
N GLU A 112 20.82 8.59 -15.14
CA GLU A 112 21.99 8.85 -14.26
C GLU A 112 23.34 8.85 -15.01
N SER A 113 23.37 8.45 -16.28
CA SER A 113 24.52 8.59 -17.16
C SER A 113 24.81 10.04 -17.57
N SER A 114 24.03 11.03 -17.11
CA SER A 114 24.15 12.41 -17.56
C SER A 114 24.86 13.37 -16.61
N SER A 115 24.97 13.06 -15.30
CA SER A 115 25.57 14.00 -14.34
C SER A 115 27.03 13.74 -13.99
N ASP A 116 27.56 12.51 -14.07
CA ASP A 116 28.99 12.28 -13.70
C ASP A 116 29.71 11.10 -14.38
N SER A 117 29.12 10.41 -15.38
CA SER A 117 29.83 9.30 -16.03
C SER A 117 29.59 9.20 -17.54
N LYS A 118 30.67 8.95 -18.28
CA LYS A 118 30.73 8.70 -19.73
C LYS A 118 30.05 7.38 -20.15
N VAL A 119 28.85 7.09 -19.66
CA VAL A 119 28.10 5.89 -20.07
C VAL A 119 27.28 6.27 -21.31
N ASN A 120 27.65 5.71 -22.46
CA ASN A 120 26.88 5.84 -23.70
C ASN A 120 25.46 5.24 -23.51
N ASP A 121 24.43 5.93 -24.01
CA ASP A 121 23.02 5.50 -24.01
C ASP A 121 22.81 4.03 -24.41
N ALA A 122 23.62 3.53 -25.33
CA ALA A 122 23.59 2.11 -25.73
C ALA A 122 23.86 1.17 -24.55
N LYS A 123 24.88 1.47 -23.75
CA LYS A 123 25.27 0.67 -22.57
C LYS A 123 24.25 0.78 -21.45
N ALA A 124 23.72 1.99 -21.20
CA ALA A 124 22.64 2.19 -20.23
C ALA A 124 21.38 1.40 -20.62
N ARG A 125 21.07 1.34 -21.92
CA ARG A 125 19.96 0.53 -22.43
C ARG A 125 20.20 -0.98 -22.29
N GLU A 126 21.43 -1.45 -22.47
CA GLU A 126 21.81 -2.84 -22.19
C GLU A 126 21.66 -3.18 -20.71
N TRP A 127 22.08 -2.29 -19.81
CA TRP A 127 21.89 -2.44 -18.37
C TRP A 127 20.42 -2.50 -17.99
N ALA A 128 19.59 -1.60 -18.52
CA ALA A 128 18.16 -1.61 -18.28
C ALA A 128 17.53 -2.93 -18.75
N LYS A 129 17.88 -3.44 -19.93
CA LYS A 129 17.43 -4.75 -20.44
C LYS A 129 17.84 -5.90 -19.53
N LYS A 130 19.11 -5.90 -19.08
CA LYS A 130 19.62 -6.93 -18.19
C LYS A 130 18.87 -6.91 -16.87
N TRP A 131 18.71 -5.73 -16.27
CA TRP A 131 17.96 -5.56 -15.02
C TRP A 131 16.52 -6.05 -15.14
N TYR A 132 15.82 -5.66 -16.21
CA TYR A 132 14.46 -6.12 -16.48
C TYR A 132 14.36 -7.65 -16.54
N HIS A 133 15.28 -8.32 -17.23
CA HIS A 133 15.23 -9.77 -17.37
C HIS A 133 15.48 -10.49 -16.04
N GLU A 134 16.42 -10.00 -15.22
CA GLU A 134 16.65 -10.56 -13.88
C GLU A 134 15.41 -10.39 -12.98
N VAL A 135 14.73 -9.25 -13.07
CA VAL A 135 13.47 -9.00 -12.34
C VAL A 135 12.36 -9.93 -12.85
N GLU A 136 12.22 -10.09 -14.16
CA GLU A 136 11.24 -10.98 -14.79
C GLU A 136 11.40 -12.42 -14.28
N VAL A 137 12.63 -12.94 -14.26
CA VAL A 137 12.94 -14.27 -13.72
C VAL A 137 12.64 -14.35 -12.22
N LEU A 138 12.98 -13.31 -11.44
CA LEU A 138 12.68 -13.29 -10.00
C LEU A 138 11.17 -13.38 -9.73
N LEU A 139 10.35 -12.74 -10.56
CA LEU A 139 8.88 -12.72 -10.43
C LEU A 139 8.21 -14.06 -10.76
N GLU A 140 8.92 -15.03 -11.36
CA GLU A 140 8.39 -16.39 -11.54
C GLU A 140 8.22 -17.14 -10.21
N THR A 141 8.94 -16.71 -9.16
CA THR A 141 8.97 -17.40 -7.86
C THR A 141 8.68 -16.48 -6.67
N ARG A 142 8.44 -15.20 -6.92
CA ARG A 142 8.23 -14.17 -5.89
C ARG A 142 7.23 -13.11 -6.36
N LEU A 143 6.62 -12.40 -5.42
CA LEU A 143 5.72 -11.29 -5.68
C LEU A 143 6.44 -9.94 -5.50
N SER A 144 6.14 -8.96 -6.36
CA SER A 144 6.37 -7.56 -6.01
C SER A 144 5.33 -7.09 -5.00
N ASP A 145 5.61 -6.00 -4.27
CA ASP A 145 4.61 -5.35 -3.40
C ASP A 145 3.36 -4.93 -4.18
N HIS A 146 3.53 -4.53 -5.44
CA HIS A 146 2.42 -4.20 -6.35
C HIS A 146 1.49 -5.40 -6.54
N LYS A 147 2.04 -6.57 -6.89
CA LYS A 147 1.23 -7.78 -7.13
C LYS A 147 0.67 -8.33 -5.83
N ALA A 148 1.42 -8.24 -4.72
CA ALA A 148 0.93 -8.63 -3.40
C ALA A 148 -0.33 -7.84 -3.00
N CYS A 149 -0.36 -6.52 -3.22
CA CYS A 149 -1.56 -5.72 -2.97
C CYS A 149 -2.74 -6.16 -3.85
N ILE A 150 -2.49 -6.49 -5.12
CA ILE A 150 -3.53 -6.93 -6.07
C ILE A 150 -4.13 -8.29 -5.66
N VAL A 151 -3.30 -9.22 -5.18
CA VAL A 151 -3.77 -10.51 -4.64
C VAL A 151 -4.75 -10.26 -3.48
N LEU A 152 -4.41 -9.37 -2.55
CA LEU A 152 -5.30 -9.02 -1.44
C LEU A 152 -6.58 -8.32 -1.90
N ILE A 153 -6.47 -7.35 -2.84
CA ILE A 153 -7.63 -6.67 -3.44
C ILE A 153 -8.58 -7.69 -4.08
N ASN A 154 -8.07 -8.66 -4.84
CA ASN A 154 -8.91 -9.67 -5.48
C ASN A 154 -9.65 -10.55 -4.45
N ARG A 155 -8.99 -10.91 -3.34
CA ARG A 155 -9.64 -11.64 -2.23
C ARG A 155 -10.74 -10.80 -1.59
N LEU A 156 -10.47 -9.55 -1.26
CA LEU A 156 -11.46 -8.62 -0.68
C LEU A 156 -12.66 -8.43 -1.60
N ARG A 157 -12.41 -8.21 -2.89
CA ARG A 157 -13.47 -8.10 -3.91
C ARG A 157 -14.34 -9.34 -3.98
N TYR A 158 -13.74 -10.52 -3.85
CA TYR A 158 -14.49 -11.77 -3.79
C TYR A 158 -15.35 -11.87 -2.55
N LEU A 159 -14.80 -11.55 -1.37
CA LEU A 159 -15.52 -11.57 -0.10
C LEU A 159 -16.70 -10.58 -0.07
N GLU A 160 -16.60 -9.49 -0.84
CA GLU A 160 -17.68 -8.52 -1.06
C GLU A 160 -18.70 -8.93 -2.13
N GLY A 161 -18.45 -10.01 -2.88
CA GLY A 161 -19.30 -10.44 -3.99
C GLY A 161 -19.09 -9.68 -5.31
N SER A 162 -18.14 -8.74 -5.36
CA SER A 162 -17.86 -7.90 -6.54
C SER A 162 -16.90 -8.55 -7.56
N LEU A 163 -16.32 -9.69 -7.22
CA LEU A 163 -15.48 -10.50 -8.11
C LEU A 163 -15.87 -11.99 -8.02
N PRO A 164 -16.18 -12.66 -9.15
CA PRO A 164 -16.49 -14.09 -9.14
C PRO A 164 -15.34 -14.95 -8.58
N ARG A 165 -15.68 -15.94 -7.74
CA ARG A 165 -14.72 -16.91 -7.15
C ARG A 165 -13.74 -17.47 -8.16
N LYS A 166 -14.24 -17.84 -9.35
CA LYS A 166 -13.43 -18.42 -10.43
C LYS A 166 -12.24 -17.54 -10.81
N LEU A 167 -12.43 -16.21 -10.87
CA LEU A 167 -11.36 -15.30 -11.26
C LEU A 167 -10.27 -15.17 -10.18
N VAL A 168 -10.62 -15.36 -8.90
CA VAL A 168 -9.61 -15.46 -7.82
C VAL A 168 -8.85 -16.77 -7.93
N LEU A 169 -9.54 -17.86 -8.23
CA LEU A 169 -8.93 -19.19 -8.37
C LEU A 169 -8.07 -19.35 -9.62
N ASP A 170 -8.19 -18.47 -10.62
CA ASP A 170 -7.32 -18.47 -11.80
C ASP A 170 -5.83 -18.21 -11.42
N GLU A 171 -5.57 -17.58 -10.28
CA GLU A 171 -4.21 -17.37 -9.75
C GLU A 171 -3.68 -18.57 -8.93
N LYS A 172 -4.50 -19.59 -8.68
CA LYS A 172 -4.20 -20.71 -7.76
C LYS A 172 -2.88 -21.42 -8.08
N GLU A 173 -2.66 -21.77 -9.35
CA GLU A 173 -1.45 -22.52 -9.73
C GLU A 173 -0.18 -21.71 -9.49
N PHE A 174 -0.22 -20.42 -9.83
CA PHE A 174 0.88 -19.50 -9.59
C PHE A 174 1.14 -19.32 -8.09
N LEU A 175 0.10 -19.05 -7.30
CA LEU A 175 0.25 -18.87 -5.84
C LEU A 175 0.75 -20.14 -5.15
N ARG A 176 0.31 -21.32 -5.61
CA ARG A 176 0.79 -22.61 -5.12
C ARG A 176 2.30 -22.76 -5.32
N GLN A 177 2.82 -22.33 -6.47
CA GLN A 177 4.26 -22.38 -6.74
C GLN A 177 5.06 -21.51 -5.77
N LEU A 178 4.51 -20.41 -5.27
CA LEU A 178 5.19 -19.55 -4.29
C LEU A 178 5.29 -20.18 -2.88
N SER A 179 4.38 -21.11 -2.56
CA SER A 179 4.29 -21.77 -1.25
C SER A 179 5.24 -22.96 -1.10
N HIS A 180 6.55 -22.72 -1.17
CA HIS A 180 7.55 -23.79 -1.25
C HIS A 180 7.80 -24.62 0.05
N SER A 181 7.21 -24.26 1.20
CA SER A 181 7.78 -24.65 2.50
C SER A 181 6.91 -25.49 3.44
N LEU A 182 5.58 -25.62 3.30
CA LEU A 182 4.73 -26.43 4.21
C LEU A 182 3.41 -26.82 3.50
N PRO A 183 2.64 -27.82 3.99
CA PRO A 183 1.26 -27.99 3.56
C PRO A 183 0.45 -26.79 4.09
N ARG A 184 0.49 -25.68 3.36
CA ARG A 184 -0.39 -24.55 3.59
C ARG A 184 -1.76 -24.90 3.06
N LYS A 185 -2.79 -24.31 3.67
CA LYS A 185 -4.18 -24.49 3.24
C LYS A 185 -4.30 -24.19 1.75
N GLU A 186 -5.09 -25.00 1.05
CA GLU A 186 -5.43 -24.73 -0.34
C GLU A 186 -6.16 -23.38 -0.42
N LEU A 187 -5.99 -22.63 -1.52
CA LEU A 187 -6.58 -21.30 -1.68
C LEU A 187 -8.10 -21.32 -1.43
N GLU A 188 -8.79 -22.36 -1.85
CA GLU A 188 -10.22 -22.54 -1.60
C GLU A 188 -10.55 -22.62 -0.11
N GLU A 189 -9.78 -23.38 0.67
CA GLU A 189 -9.96 -23.49 2.12
C GLU A 189 -9.72 -22.14 2.81
N VAL A 190 -8.73 -21.39 2.31
CA VAL A 190 -8.44 -20.04 2.83
C VAL A 190 -9.60 -19.10 2.57
N LEU A 191 -10.16 -19.11 1.35
CA LEU A 191 -11.30 -18.27 1.01
C LEU A 191 -12.52 -18.63 1.87
N ASP A 192 -12.81 -19.92 2.06
CA ASP A 192 -13.91 -20.38 2.90
C ASP A 192 -13.70 -19.98 4.38
N ASP A 193 -12.46 -20.01 4.89
CA ASP A 193 -12.14 -19.58 6.24
C ASP A 193 -12.25 -18.06 6.40
N LEU A 194 -11.82 -17.27 5.41
CA LEU A 194 -11.98 -15.82 5.41
C LEU A 194 -13.45 -15.42 5.41
N GLU A 195 -14.30 -16.10 4.63
CA GLU A 195 -15.75 -15.89 4.63
C GLU A 195 -16.36 -16.11 6.02
N LYS A 196 -16.01 -17.23 6.69
CA LYS A 196 -16.50 -17.54 8.05
C LYS A 196 -16.06 -16.52 9.09
N ARG A 197 -14.81 -16.05 8.98
CA ARG A 197 -14.24 -15.04 9.89
C ARG A 197 -14.95 -13.71 9.76
N ILE A 198 -15.29 -13.29 8.54
CA ILE A 198 -16.00 -12.04 8.27
C ILE A 198 -17.50 -12.15 8.62
N SER A 199 -18.13 -13.31 8.39
CA SER A 199 -19.53 -13.54 8.75
C SER A 199 -19.78 -13.61 10.27
N GLY A 200 -18.71 -13.70 11.07
CA GLY A 200 -18.76 -13.71 12.53
C GLY A 200 -19.11 -15.07 13.13
N GLU A 201 -18.97 -16.16 12.37
CA GLU A 201 -19.22 -17.53 12.84
C GLU A 201 -18.08 -18.06 13.74
N GLU A 202 -16.88 -17.49 13.67
CA GLU A 202 -15.74 -17.79 14.54
C GLU A 202 -15.30 -16.58 15.37
N SER A 203 -14.96 -16.80 16.64
CA SER A 203 -14.74 -15.76 17.68
C SER A 203 -13.43 -14.97 17.57
N GLU A 204 -12.65 -15.15 16.51
CA GLU A 204 -11.48 -14.31 16.19
C GLU A 204 -11.78 -13.54 14.90
N GLN A 205 -12.49 -12.43 15.05
CA GLN A 205 -13.02 -11.64 13.93
C GLN A 205 -11.86 -11.06 13.13
N LEU A 206 -11.73 -11.49 11.88
CA LEU A 206 -11.12 -10.66 10.86
C LEU A 206 -12.15 -9.57 10.55
N PHE A 207 -11.85 -8.32 10.87
CA PHE A 207 -12.79 -7.21 10.73
C PHE A 207 -12.30 -6.20 9.70
N TYR A 208 -13.28 -5.54 9.07
CA TYR A 208 -13.04 -4.28 8.38
C TYR A 208 -12.88 -3.16 9.41
N TYR A 209 -11.99 -2.22 9.12
CA TYR A 209 -11.70 -1.08 9.98
C TYR A 209 -12.75 0.01 9.81
N ASP A 210 -13.17 0.65 10.90
CA ASP A 210 -14.04 1.83 10.79
C ASP A 210 -13.27 3.03 10.20
N MET A 211 -11.95 3.06 10.38
CA MET A 211 -11.07 4.11 9.90
C MET A 211 -9.65 3.56 9.68
N ALA A 212 -8.97 4.01 8.63
CA ALA A 212 -7.57 3.70 8.36
C ALA A 212 -6.74 4.97 8.18
N LEU A 213 -5.65 5.07 8.95
CA LEU A 213 -4.58 6.04 8.76
C LEU A 213 -3.33 5.32 8.30
N PHE A 214 -2.76 5.79 7.20
CA PHE A 214 -1.63 5.15 6.55
C PHE A 214 -0.48 6.13 6.41
N ASP A 215 0.62 5.84 7.09
CA ASP A 215 1.82 6.68 7.13
C ASP A 215 2.87 6.22 6.10
N GLU A 216 3.81 7.10 5.78
CA GLU A 216 4.90 6.87 4.83
C GLU A 216 4.41 6.36 3.46
N VAL A 217 3.26 6.86 2.99
CA VAL A 217 2.61 6.38 1.77
C VAL A 217 3.50 6.49 0.52
N GLN A 218 4.46 7.42 0.53
CA GLN A 218 5.41 7.57 -0.57
C GLN A 218 6.33 6.35 -0.74
N ASP A 219 6.53 5.55 0.32
CA ASP A 219 7.36 4.34 0.34
C ASP A 219 6.67 3.08 -0.20
N LEU A 220 5.40 3.20 -0.60
CA LEU A 220 4.55 2.07 -0.95
C LEU A 220 4.11 2.11 -2.41
N PRO A 221 3.61 0.99 -2.97
CA PRO A 221 3.04 0.98 -4.30
C PRO A 221 1.68 1.71 -4.32
N PRO A 222 1.28 2.37 -5.44
CA PRO A 222 -0.05 2.99 -5.58
C PRO A 222 -1.22 2.05 -5.26
N GLN A 223 -1.04 0.75 -5.53
CA GLN A 223 -1.99 -0.31 -5.21
C GLN A 223 -2.33 -0.37 -3.71
N ALA A 224 -1.42 0.02 -2.83
CA ALA A 224 -1.67 0.04 -1.39
C ALA A 224 -2.78 1.03 -1.00
N VAL A 225 -2.88 2.18 -1.69
CA VAL A 225 -3.97 3.16 -1.49
C VAL A 225 -5.32 2.50 -1.74
N VAL A 226 -5.43 1.73 -2.81
CA VAL A 226 -6.65 0.99 -3.17
C VAL A 226 -6.93 -0.13 -2.19
N LEU A 227 -5.91 -0.91 -1.81
CA LEU A 227 -6.05 -1.99 -0.82
C LEU A 227 -6.63 -1.48 0.50
N ILE A 228 -6.08 -0.37 1.04
CA ILE A 228 -6.55 0.20 2.30
C ILE A 228 -8.01 0.63 2.20
N SER A 229 -8.46 1.12 1.03
CA SER A 229 -9.87 1.44 0.80
C SER A 229 -10.80 0.22 0.84
N TYR A 230 -10.30 -0.98 0.53
CA TYR A 230 -11.08 -2.21 0.69
C TYR A 230 -11.11 -2.69 2.16
N LEU A 231 -10.14 -2.29 2.98
CA LEU A 231 -10.08 -2.72 4.38
C LEU A 231 -11.00 -1.90 5.28
N THR A 232 -11.63 -0.82 4.79
CA THR A 232 -12.55 0.02 5.57
C THR A 232 -14.03 -0.35 5.37
N ARG A 233 -14.79 -0.32 6.47
CA ARG A 233 -16.16 -0.85 6.60
C ARG A 233 -17.26 0.08 6.07
N ASN A 234 -17.21 1.36 6.44
CA ASN A 234 -18.21 2.36 6.03
C ASN A 234 -17.61 3.23 4.93
N ARG A 235 -18.12 3.05 3.71
CA ARG A 235 -17.50 3.65 2.52
C ARG A 235 -18.08 4.98 2.08
N ASP A 236 -19.12 5.42 2.79
CA ASP A 236 -19.90 6.62 2.53
C ASP A 236 -19.18 7.91 2.95
N HIS A 237 -18.06 7.79 3.66
CA HIS A 237 -17.40 8.89 4.35
C HIS A 237 -15.92 9.00 3.93
N PRO A 238 -15.53 10.04 3.18
CA PRO A 238 -14.14 10.27 2.76
C PRO A 238 -13.14 10.45 3.91
N HIS A 239 -13.61 10.53 5.16
CA HIS A 239 -12.79 10.78 6.34
C HIS A 239 -12.31 9.54 7.05
N ASP A 240 -12.78 8.38 6.60
CA ASP A 240 -12.39 7.09 7.14
C ASP A 240 -11.06 6.60 6.52
N LEU A 241 -10.50 7.35 5.57
CA LEU A 241 -9.24 7.07 4.89
C LEU A 241 -8.31 8.29 4.95
N MET A 242 -7.14 8.13 5.56
CA MET A 242 -6.14 9.18 5.68
C MET A 242 -4.77 8.69 5.21
N PHE A 243 -4.19 9.37 4.22
CA PHE A 243 -2.83 9.07 3.73
C PHE A 243 -1.85 10.16 4.16
N VAL A 244 -0.80 9.76 4.87
CA VAL A 244 0.24 10.61 5.43
C VAL A 244 1.59 10.19 4.82
N GLY A 245 2.46 11.17 4.63
CA GLY A 245 3.77 10.96 4.02
C GLY A 245 4.44 12.27 3.62
N ASP A 246 5.73 12.21 3.33
CA ASP A 246 6.52 13.33 2.84
C ASP A 246 7.41 12.90 1.67
N HIS A 247 7.14 13.47 0.49
CA HIS A 247 7.93 13.22 -0.72
C HIS A 247 9.41 13.58 -0.57
N ALA A 248 9.77 14.56 0.27
CA ALA A 248 11.16 14.93 0.52
C ALA A 248 11.89 13.91 1.41
N GLN A 249 11.12 13.08 2.12
CA GLN A 249 11.61 11.99 2.96
C GLN A 249 11.42 10.63 2.30
N ALA A 250 11.17 10.58 0.98
CA ALA A 250 11.20 9.34 0.22
C ALA A 250 12.61 8.70 0.33
N LEU A 251 12.80 7.83 1.32
CA LEU A 251 14.09 7.22 1.66
C LEU A 251 14.63 6.35 0.51
N ASN A 252 13.72 5.94 -0.36
CA ASN A 252 13.92 4.90 -1.35
C ASN A 252 14.04 5.43 -2.79
N TYR A 253 13.73 6.72 -3.05
CA TYR A 253 13.47 7.20 -4.42
C TYR A 253 14.09 8.55 -4.74
N ASP A 254 14.50 8.74 -6.00
CA ASP A 254 15.05 10.02 -6.50
C ASP A 254 14.02 10.98 -7.10
N ASP A 255 12.76 10.55 -7.33
CA ASP A 255 11.79 11.32 -8.11
C ASP A 255 10.35 10.88 -7.81
N PHE A 256 10.00 10.73 -6.54
CA PHE A 256 8.60 10.49 -6.16
C PHE A 256 7.74 11.68 -6.57
N ARG A 257 6.60 11.41 -7.23
CA ARG A 257 5.65 12.45 -7.65
C ARG A 257 4.23 12.08 -7.25
N TRP A 258 3.65 12.91 -6.38
CA TRP A 258 2.26 12.75 -5.91
C TRP A 258 1.26 12.59 -7.05
N ASN A 259 1.43 13.38 -8.12
CA ASN A 259 0.50 13.37 -9.23
C ASN A 259 0.45 12.04 -9.98
N ARG A 260 1.62 11.40 -10.14
CA ARG A 260 1.75 10.09 -10.76
C ARG A 260 1.28 9.00 -9.81
N PHE A 261 1.74 9.04 -8.55
CA PHE A 261 1.39 8.06 -7.53
C PHE A 261 -0.13 7.92 -7.34
N PHE A 262 -0.82 9.03 -7.07
CA PHE A 262 -2.28 9.01 -6.94
C PHE A 262 -2.99 8.90 -8.29
N GLY A 263 -2.35 9.30 -9.40
CA GLY A 263 -2.86 9.06 -10.75
C GLY A 263 -2.99 7.57 -11.06
N ASP A 264 -1.95 6.79 -10.73
CA ASP A 264 -1.93 5.33 -10.90
C ASP A 264 -2.97 4.65 -9.97
N ALA A 265 -3.16 5.15 -8.74
CA ALA A 265 -4.19 4.67 -7.82
C ALA A 265 -5.62 4.95 -8.32
N LYS A 266 -5.85 6.13 -8.93
CA LYS A 266 -7.11 6.49 -9.58
C LYS A 266 -7.43 5.57 -10.76
N GLU A 267 -6.43 5.37 -11.63
CA GLU A 267 -6.58 4.50 -12.79
C GLU A 267 -6.98 3.08 -12.36
N LEU A 268 -6.28 2.53 -11.35
CA LEU A 268 -6.65 1.24 -10.78
C LEU A 268 -8.07 1.24 -10.20
N GLY A 269 -8.43 2.24 -9.40
CA GLY A 269 -9.75 2.31 -8.79
C GLY A 269 -10.88 2.38 -9.82
N LYS A 270 -10.68 3.17 -10.87
CA LYS A 270 -11.59 3.25 -12.01
C LYS A 270 -11.74 1.89 -12.71
N ASP A 271 -10.63 1.24 -13.06
CA ASP A 271 -10.62 -0.05 -13.75
C ASP A 271 -11.34 -1.13 -12.93
N LEU A 272 -11.10 -1.18 -11.61
CA LEU A 272 -11.76 -2.11 -10.72
C LEU A 272 -13.27 -1.86 -10.64
N ARG A 273 -13.70 -0.60 -10.54
CA ARG A 273 -15.13 -0.22 -10.55
C ARG A 273 -15.82 -0.63 -11.85
N GLU A 274 -15.16 -0.45 -12.99
CA GLU A 274 -15.72 -0.87 -14.28
C GLU A 274 -15.99 -2.37 -14.34
N GLN A 275 -15.20 -3.19 -13.63
CA GLN A 275 -15.38 -4.64 -13.55
C GLN A 275 -16.49 -5.10 -12.59
N ILE A 276 -16.98 -4.23 -11.69
CA ILE A 276 -18.09 -4.56 -10.79
C ILE A 276 -19.38 -4.68 -11.63
N PRO A 277 -20.22 -5.72 -11.46
CA PRO A 277 -21.50 -5.85 -12.15
C PRO A 277 -22.41 -4.63 -11.92
N GLU A 278 -23.18 -4.24 -12.93
CA GLU A 278 -23.96 -2.99 -12.89
C GLU A 278 -25.07 -3.03 -11.82
N GLU A 279 -25.62 -4.21 -11.57
CA GLU A 279 -26.64 -4.49 -10.56
C GLU A 279 -26.08 -4.65 -9.13
N HIS A 280 -24.75 -4.66 -8.96
CA HIS A 280 -24.14 -4.87 -7.64
C HIS A 280 -24.26 -3.61 -6.76
N PRO A 281 -24.71 -3.71 -5.50
CA PRO A 281 -24.90 -2.55 -4.62
C PRO A 281 -23.68 -1.64 -4.49
N GLU A 282 -22.49 -2.24 -4.41
CA GLU A 282 -21.22 -1.52 -4.27
C GLU A 282 -20.78 -0.75 -5.53
N LYS A 283 -21.38 -0.98 -6.70
CA LYS A 283 -21.01 -0.28 -7.96
C LYS A 283 -21.01 1.25 -7.80
N HIS A 284 -21.91 1.77 -6.97
CA HIS A 284 -22.17 3.20 -6.81
C HIS A 284 -21.92 3.73 -5.38
N ALA A 285 -21.50 2.87 -4.44
CA ALA A 285 -21.26 3.24 -3.04
C ALA A 285 -19.80 3.01 -2.60
N HIS A 286 -18.96 2.42 -3.45
CA HIS A 286 -17.60 2.06 -3.07
C HIS A 286 -16.64 3.25 -3.00
N HIS A 287 -15.71 3.23 -2.03
CA HIS A 287 -14.59 4.17 -1.89
C HIS A 287 -13.76 4.42 -3.17
N LEU A 288 -13.78 3.52 -4.15
CA LEU A 288 -13.11 3.74 -5.44
C LEU A 288 -13.65 4.99 -6.16
N LEU A 289 -14.90 5.39 -5.89
CA LEU A 289 -15.48 6.65 -6.37
C LEU A 289 -14.74 7.87 -5.84
N HIS A 290 -14.35 7.84 -4.57
CA HIS A 290 -13.64 8.96 -3.93
C HIS A 290 -12.17 9.01 -4.33
N LEU A 291 -11.59 7.90 -4.78
CA LEU A 291 -10.24 7.92 -5.35
C LEU A 291 -10.19 8.80 -6.59
N ASP A 292 -11.20 8.74 -7.47
CA ASP A 292 -11.31 9.60 -8.66
C ASP A 292 -11.30 11.11 -8.30
N GLU A 293 -11.72 11.47 -7.08
CA GLU A 293 -11.79 12.84 -6.56
C GLU A 293 -10.48 13.32 -5.90
N LEU A 294 -9.45 12.47 -5.76
CA LEU A 294 -8.20 12.87 -5.11
C LEU A 294 -7.52 14.04 -5.84
N HIS A 295 -7.24 15.13 -5.15
CA HIS A 295 -6.51 16.25 -5.74
C HIS A 295 -5.02 15.94 -5.85
N THR A 296 -4.47 16.02 -7.06
CA THR A 296 -3.12 15.51 -7.38
C THR A 296 -2.09 16.58 -7.75
N ARG A 297 -2.46 17.87 -7.86
CA ARG A 297 -1.56 18.94 -8.31
C ARG A 297 -0.82 19.59 -7.14
N GLU A 298 0.51 19.74 -7.28
CA GLU A 298 1.36 20.41 -6.29
C GLU A 298 0.96 21.88 -6.05
N GLU A 299 0.49 22.58 -7.07
CA GLU A 299 -0.01 23.95 -6.94
C GLU A 299 -1.32 24.04 -6.16
N GLU A 300 -2.15 22.99 -6.25
CA GLU A 300 -3.31 22.86 -5.38
C GLU A 300 -2.82 22.59 -3.94
N ILE A 301 -1.71 21.85 -3.78
CA ILE A 301 -0.99 21.60 -2.51
C ILE A 301 -0.29 22.86 -1.90
N TYR A 302 0.13 23.84 -2.70
CA TYR A 302 0.70 25.10 -2.19
C TYR A 302 -0.32 26.24 -2.01
N LYS A 303 -1.48 26.14 -2.67
CA LYS A 303 -2.63 27.04 -2.46
C LYS A 303 -3.50 26.62 -1.25
N LEU A 304 -3.06 25.59 -0.51
CA LEU A 304 -3.67 25.10 0.71
C LEU A 304 -3.51 26.11 1.86
N LYS A 305 -4.43 27.08 1.96
CA LYS A 305 -4.82 27.60 3.28
C LYS A 305 -5.91 26.68 3.82
N GLN A 306 -5.67 26.11 5.00
CA GLN A 306 -6.56 25.11 5.63
C GLN A 306 -6.98 23.97 4.69
N ASN A 307 -6.08 23.07 4.28
CA ASN A 307 -6.50 21.84 3.60
C ASN A 307 -5.81 20.62 4.24
N HIS A 308 -6.59 19.66 4.75
CA HIS A 308 -7.32 18.66 3.97
C HIS A 308 -6.43 17.51 3.46
N ARG A 309 -5.76 16.82 4.40
CA ARG A 309 -5.76 15.34 4.42
C ARG A 309 -7.05 14.77 5.04
N ASN A 310 -7.80 15.59 5.80
CA ASN A 310 -8.99 15.22 6.55
C ASN A 310 -10.09 16.29 6.37
N PRO A 311 -11.40 15.99 6.45
CA PRO A 311 -12.46 17.00 6.37
C PRO A 311 -12.32 18.12 7.41
N LYS A 312 -13.04 19.22 7.18
CA LYS A 312 -12.94 20.46 7.94
C LYS A 312 -13.09 20.24 9.45
N ILE A 313 -14.00 19.35 9.84
CA ILE A 313 -14.27 19.02 11.24
C ILE A 313 -13.10 18.33 11.94
N ILE A 314 -12.30 17.54 11.22
CA ILE A 314 -11.13 16.85 11.77
C ILE A 314 -9.97 17.83 11.91
N VAL A 315 -9.80 18.73 10.95
CA VAL A 315 -8.81 19.81 11.07
C VAL A 315 -9.15 20.71 12.26
N GLU A 316 -10.41 21.09 12.44
CA GLU A 316 -10.86 21.85 13.61
C GLU A 316 -10.70 21.07 14.92
N SER A 317 -10.89 19.74 14.91
CA SER A 317 -10.67 18.88 16.09
C SER A 317 -9.18 18.77 16.44
N MET A 318 -8.30 18.59 15.43
CA MET A 318 -6.85 18.58 15.58
C MET A 318 -6.32 19.93 16.07
N ILE A 319 -6.83 21.04 15.52
CA ILE A 319 -6.51 22.40 16.00
C ILE A 319 -6.90 22.55 17.47
N ARG A 320 -8.14 22.18 17.84
CA ARG A 320 -8.59 22.19 19.23
C ARG A 320 -7.75 21.28 20.13
N ALA A 321 -7.26 20.15 19.62
CA ALA A 321 -6.37 19.25 20.34
C ALA A 321 -4.95 19.82 20.51
N THR A 322 -4.46 20.61 19.55
CA THR A 322 -3.18 21.34 19.68
C THR A 322 -3.28 22.60 20.53
N GLU A 323 -4.45 23.21 20.59
CA GLU A 323 -4.79 24.32 21.49
C GLU A 323 -5.15 23.83 22.90
N TRP A 324 -5.14 22.51 23.12
CA TRP A 324 -5.43 21.91 24.40
C TRP A 324 -4.28 22.19 25.39
N ASN A 325 -4.52 23.15 26.28
CA ASN A 325 -3.64 23.47 27.41
C ASN A 325 -4.11 22.69 28.65
N PRO A 326 -3.39 21.65 29.12
CA PRO A 326 -3.78 20.86 30.29
C PRO A 326 -3.73 21.65 31.62
N LEU A 327 -3.18 22.88 31.61
CA LEU A 327 -3.03 23.75 32.77
C LEU A 327 -4.06 24.88 32.85
N GLY A 328 -4.98 25.01 31.88
CA GLY A 328 -6.15 25.86 32.03
C GLY A 328 -5.89 27.36 32.23
N GLU A 329 -4.77 27.90 31.76
CA GLU A 329 -4.59 29.36 31.70
C GLU A 329 -5.04 29.86 30.32
N LYS A 330 -6.15 30.60 30.33
CA LYS A 330 -6.70 31.31 29.17
C LYS A 330 -5.74 32.42 28.75
N GLY A 331 -5.33 32.40 27.49
CA GLY A 331 -4.93 33.61 26.76
C GLY A 331 -6.16 34.37 26.29
#